data_AF-A0A1M6EGR7-F1
#
_entry.id   AF-A0A1M6EGR7-F1
#
_cell.length_a   1.000
_cell.length_b   1.000
_cell.length_c   1.000
_cell.angle_alpha   90.00
_cell.angle_beta   90.00
_cell.angle_gamma   90.00
#
_symmetry.space_group_name_H-M   'P 1'
#
loop_
_entity.id
_entity.type
_entity.pdbx_description
1 polymer ?
#
loop_
_entity_poly.entity_id
_entity_poly.type
_entity_poly.pdbx_seq_one_letter_code
_entity_poly.pdbx_strand_id
1 'polypeptide(L)'
;MASNLDYLDPKLLPLEEKVKAYLEAEEDLRKATVEARSLPTTEAAEEAAARQFEQRPATGSFHQHADEVEQRIQNMHDDLAELRREIIALLPVRDEFVKVNLGYGPSRVGAFAAAGQPDSGYELRIVH
;
A
#
# COMPACT_ATOMS: atom_id res chain seq x y z
N MET A 1 -10.21 12.98 30.99
CA MET A 1 -11.53 12.51 30.51
C MET A 1 -11.54 12.70 29.00
N ALA A 2 -11.22 11.66 28.23
CA ALA A 2 -11.20 11.69 26.77
C ALA A 2 -12.63 11.76 26.26
N SER A 3 -12.96 12.84 25.55
CA SER A 3 -14.31 13.11 25.10
C SER A 3 -14.63 12.18 23.92
N ASN A 4 -15.86 11.69 23.82
CA ASN A 4 -16.32 10.85 22.71
C ASN A 4 -16.23 11.50 21.32
N LEU A 5 -15.69 12.73 21.20
CA LEU A 5 -15.54 13.51 19.98
C LEU A 5 -14.08 13.73 19.57
N ASP A 6 -13.11 13.05 20.20
CA ASP A 6 -11.67 13.26 19.91
C ASP A 6 -11.27 12.95 18.45
N TYR A 7 -12.09 12.19 17.70
CA TYR A 7 -11.89 11.95 16.26
C TYR A 7 -12.29 13.14 15.36
N LEU A 8 -12.79 14.24 15.93
CA LEU A 8 -13.05 15.50 15.23
C LEU A 8 -11.99 16.57 15.55
N ASP A 9 -10.92 16.22 16.27
CA ASP A 9 -9.83 17.16 16.53
C ASP A 9 -9.15 17.52 15.20
N PRO A 10 -9.11 18.81 14.80
CA PRO A 10 -8.43 19.24 13.58
C PRO A 10 -6.94 18.85 13.54
N LYS A 11 -6.33 18.57 14.70
CA LYS A 11 -4.95 18.09 14.78
C LYS A 11 -4.76 16.66 14.25
N LEU A 12 -5.84 15.88 14.14
CA LEU A 12 -5.82 14.53 13.59
C LEU A 12 -6.03 14.52 12.06
N LEU A 13 -6.41 15.64 11.44
CA LEU A 13 -6.57 15.73 9.97
C LEU A 13 -5.34 15.26 9.20
N PRO A 14 -4.09 15.64 9.55
CA PRO A 14 -2.90 15.15 8.83
C PRO A 14 -2.72 13.63 8.97
N LEU A 15 -3.08 13.07 10.13
CA LEU A 15 -3.03 11.63 10.36
C LEU A 15 -4.10 10.92 9.52
N GLU A 16 -5.32 11.45 9.46
CA GLU A 16 -6.40 10.92 8.64
C GLU A 16 -6.05 10.89 7.15
N GLU A 17 -5.53 12.00 6.62
CA GLU A 17 -5.09 12.11 5.23
C GLU A 17 -3.99 11.09 4.90
N LYS A 18 -3.00 10.96 5.78
CA LYS A 18 -1.90 9.99 5.60
C LYS A 18 -2.38 8.55 5.71
N VAL A 19 -3.28 8.23 6.62
CA VAL A 19 -3.89 6.89 6.73
C VAL A 19 -4.71 6.56 5.50
N LYS A 20 -5.47 7.52 4.94
CA LYS A 20 -6.19 7.32 3.67
C LYS A 20 -5.22 7.05 2.51
N ALA A 21 -4.18 7.86 2.38
CA ALA A 21 -3.15 7.67 1.36
C ALA A 21 -2.46 6.30 1.49
N TYR A 22 -2.21 5.84 2.72
CA TYR A 22 -1.66 4.50 2.97
C TYR A 22 -2.61 3.38 2.51
N LEU A 23 -3.91 3.48 2.83
CA LEU A 23 -4.89 2.46 2.41
C LEU A 23 -5.07 2.44 0.89
N GLU A 24 -5.07 3.61 0.24
CA GLU A 24 -5.12 3.72 -1.22
C GLU A 24 -3.88 3.09 -1.87
N ALA A 25 -2.68 3.39 -1.35
CA ALA A 25 -1.44 2.79 -1.82
C ALA A 25 -1.39 1.26 -1.60
N GLU A 26 -1.96 0.74 -0.49
CA GLU A 26 -2.09 -0.71 -0.28
C GLU A 26 -3.02 -1.36 -1.30
N GLU A 27 -4.12 -0.70 -1.65
CA GLU A 27 -5.05 -1.17 -2.67
C GLU A 27 -4.40 -1.14 -4.06
N ASP A 28 -3.67 -0.09 -4.39
CA ASP A 28 -2.94 0.05 -5.65
C ASP A 28 -1.84 -0.99 -5.78
N LEU A 29 -1.06 -1.24 -4.72
CA LEU A 29 -0.08 -2.31 -4.70
C LEU A 29 -0.74 -3.68 -4.90
N ARG A 30 -1.90 -3.92 -4.28
CA ARG A 30 -2.66 -5.15 -4.49
C ARG A 30 -3.10 -5.29 -5.95
N LYS A 31 -3.63 -4.23 -6.56
CA LYS A 31 -4.01 -4.21 -7.98
C LYS A 31 -2.82 -4.47 -8.89
N ALA A 32 -1.71 -3.76 -8.69
CA ALA A 32 -0.48 -3.93 -9.46
C ALA A 32 0.10 -5.35 -9.33
N THR A 33 0.03 -5.94 -8.13
CA THR A 33 0.48 -7.33 -7.90
C THR A 33 -0.42 -8.33 -8.62
N VAL A 34 -1.74 -8.11 -8.65
CA VAL A 34 -2.67 -8.94 -9.42
C VAL A 34 -2.39 -8.79 -10.91
N GLU A 35 -2.24 -7.56 -11.40
CA GLU A 35 -1.92 -7.24 -12.79
C GLU A 35 -0.63 -7.94 -13.25
N ALA A 36 0.45 -7.83 -12.46
CA ALA A 36 1.72 -8.52 -12.67
C ALA A 36 1.59 -10.04 -12.75
N ARG A 37 0.67 -10.64 -11.99
CA ARG A 37 0.41 -12.09 -12.05
C ARG A 37 -0.44 -12.49 -13.26
N SER A 38 -1.31 -11.60 -13.73
CA SER A 38 -2.12 -11.82 -14.93
C SER A 38 -1.36 -11.58 -16.23
N LEU A 39 -0.34 -10.72 -16.22
CA LEU A 39 0.52 -10.36 -17.37
C LEU A 39 0.98 -11.58 -18.20
N PRO A 40 1.54 -12.66 -17.61
CA PRO A 40 1.95 -13.85 -18.37
C PRO A 40 0.81 -14.53 -19.14
N THR A 41 -0.43 -14.39 -18.65
CA THR A 41 -1.62 -15.01 -19.26
C THR A 41 -2.16 -14.15 -20.42
N THR A 42 -2.15 -12.83 -20.25
CA THR A 42 -2.47 -11.87 -21.33
C THR A 42 -1.43 -11.91 -22.43
N GLU A 43 -0.14 -11.95 -22.08
CA GLU A 43 0.98 -12.07 -23.02
C GLU A 43 0.91 -13.39 -23.81
N ALA A 44 0.58 -14.52 -23.18
CA ALA A 44 0.39 -15.78 -23.88
C ALA A 44 -0.80 -15.75 -24.86
N ALA A 45 -1.87 -15.01 -24.53
CA ALA A 45 -3.02 -14.83 -25.41
C ALA A 45 -2.69 -13.88 -26.59
N GLU A 46 -1.95 -12.80 -26.34
CA GLU A 46 -1.45 -11.89 -27.37
C GLU A 46 -0.44 -12.57 -28.29
N GLU A 47 0.46 -13.42 -27.76
CA GLU A 47 1.35 -14.24 -28.57
C GLU A 47 0.58 -15.24 -29.44
N ALA A 48 -0.46 -15.89 -28.91
CA ALA A 48 -1.30 -16.79 -29.69
C ALA A 48 -2.01 -16.06 -30.84
N ALA A 49 -2.47 -14.82 -30.61
CA ALA A 49 -3.06 -13.96 -31.63
C ALA A 49 -2.01 -13.42 -32.63
N ALA A 50 -0.83 -13.01 -32.16
CA ALA A 50 0.26 -12.51 -32.99
C ALA A 50 0.86 -13.61 -33.87
N ARG A 51 0.90 -14.87 -33.40
CA ARG A 51 1.30 -16.03 -34.22
C ARG A 51 0.32 -16.33 -35.36
N GLN A 52 -0.93 -15.87 -35.30
CA GLN A 52 -1.88 -15.97 -36.42
C GLN A 52 -1.64 -14.90 -37.50
N PHE A 53 -0.94 -13.81 -37.18
CA PHE A 53 -0.54 -12.74 -38.11
C PHE A 53 0.98 -12.81 -38.31
N GLU A 54 1.44 -13.64 -39.25
CA GLU A 54 2.88 -13.83 -39.51
C GLU A 54 3.67 -12.51 -39.64
N GLN A 55 4.92 -12.55 -39.14
CA GLN A 55 6.07 -11.66 -39.41
C GLN A 55 6.35 -10.48 -38.45
N ARG A 56 6.98 -10.79 -37.30
CA ARG A 56 8.34 -10.33 -36.90
C ARG A 56 8.66 -10.79 -35.46
N PRO A 57 9.88 -11.26 -35.17
CA PRO A 57 10.26 -11.61 -33.80
C PRO A 57 10.65 -10.34 -33.03
N ALA A 58 9.84 -9.93 -32.05
CA ALA A 58 10.17 -8.83 -31.13
C ALA A 58 11.12 -9.32 -30.01
N THR A 59 12.32 -9.81 -30.35
CA THR A 59 13.21 -10.52 -29.41
C THR A 59 13.96 -9.64 -28.39
N GLY A 60 13.45 -8.46 -28.04
CA GLY A 60 14.15 -7.55 -27.11
C GLY A 60 13.28 -6.79 -26.10
N SER A 61 11.95 -6.75 -26.25
CA SER A 61 11.09 -5.90 -25.42
C SER A 61 10.52 -6.58 -24.17
N PHE A 62 10.55 -7.91 -24.12
CA PHE A 62 9.82 -8.69 -23.11
C PHE A 62 10.48 -8.65 -21.72
N HIS A 63 11.81 -8.73 -21.66
CA HIS A 63 12.52 -8.61 -20.38
C HIS A 63 12.36 -7.22 -19.77
N GLN A 64 12.37 -6.16 -20.60
CA GLN A 64 12.20 -4.78 -20.14
C GLN A 64 10.84 -4.56 -19.48
N HIS A 65 9.75 -5.09 -20.05
CA HIS A 65 8.42 -4.88 -19.47
C HIS A 65 8.26 -5.57 -18.10
N ALA A 66 8.76 -6.79 -17.95
CA ALA A 66 8.72 -7.51 -16.69
C ALA A 66 9.57 -6.81 -15.61
N ASP A 67 10.77 -6.36 -15.97
CA ASP A 67 11.68 -5.63 -15.07
C ASP A 67 11.07 -4.28 -14.63
N GLU A 68 10.40 -3.56 -15.54
CA GLU A 68 9.68 -2.31 -15.24
C GLU A 68 8.53 -2.51 -14.24
N VAL A 69 7.77 -3.60 -14.39
CA VAL A 69 6.67 -3.93 -13.47
C VAL A 69 7.20 -4.30 -12.09
N GLU A 70 8.27 -5.08 -12.01
CA GLU A 70 8.92 -5.42 -10.74
C GLU A 70 9.48 -4.17 -10.05
N GLN A 71 10.14 -3.29 -10.80
CA GLN A 71 10.64 -2.02 -10.26
C GLN A 71 9.50 -1.13 -9.74
N ARG A 72 8.36 -1.09 -10.44
CA ARG A 72 7.17 -0.34 -9.99
C ARG A 72 6.61 -0.89 -8.68
N ILE A 73 6.52 -2.22 -8.54
CA ILE A 73 6.05 -2.86 -7.31
C ILE A 73 7.00 -2.56 -6.14
N GLN A 74 8.31 -2.61 -6.39
CA GLN A 74 9.30 -2.27 -5.37
C GLN A 74 9.17 -0.81 -4.91
N ASN A 75 9.01 0.13 -5.84
CA ASN A 75 8.78 1.54 -5.49
C ASN A 75 7.51 1.71 -4.63
N MET A 76 6.41 1.02 -4.98
CA MET A 76 5.18 1.05 -4.17
C MET A 76 5.38 0.49 -2.75
N HIS A 77 6.22 -0.53 -2.60
CA HIS A 77 6.59 -1.05 -1.28
C HIS A 77 7.37 -0.03 -0.45
N ASP A 78 8.30 0.69 -1.07
CA ASP A 78 9.11 1.71 -0.42
C ASP A 78 8.25 2.92 0.00
N ASP A 79 7.33 3.35 -0.87
CA ASP A 79 6.35 4.41 -0.59
C ASP A 79 5.45 4.02 0.59
N LEU A 80 4.96 2.78 0.64
CA LEU A 80 4.18 2.27 1.77
C LEU A 80 4.99 2.24 3.07
N ALA A 81 6.26 1.88 3.00
CA ALA A 81 7.14 1.89 4.16
C ALA A 81 7.37 3.32 4.69
N GLU A 82 7.47 4.30 3.78
CA GLU A 82 7.57 5.72 4.15
C GLU A 82 6.28 6.22 4.80
N LEU A 83 5.12 6.01 4.15
CA LEU A 83 3.82 6.38 4.70
C LEU A 83 3.58 5.76 6.07
N ARG A 84 3.95 4.48 6.25
CA ARG A 84 3.87 3.81 7.55
C ARG A 84 4.71 4.53 8.61
N ARG A 85 5.96 4.90 8.31
CA ARG A 85 6.83 5.64 9.24
C ARG A 85 6.25 7.01 9.59
N GLU A 86 5.70 7.72 8.60
CA GLU A 86 5.06 9.02 8.80
C GLU A 86 3.82 8.92 9.69
N ILE A 87 2.91 7.97 9.42
CA ILE A 87 1.72 7.73 10.24
C ILE A 87 2.14 7.41 11.68
N ILE A 88 3.12 6.53 11.83
CA ILE A 88 3.71 6.21 13.14
C ILE A 88 4.25 7.49 13.80
N ALA A 89 4.95 8.37 13.10
CA ALA A 89 5.47 9.61 13.68
C ALA A 89 4.36 10.61 14.09
N LEU A 90 3.22 10.61 13.38
CA LEU A 90 2.09 11.49 13.63
C LEU A 90 1.16 11.01 14.76
N LEU A 91 1.29 9.76 15.19
CA LEU A 91 0.45 9.24 16.28
C LEU A 91 0.76 9.95 17.62
N PRO A 92 -0.25 10.49 18.30
CA PRO A 92 -0.06 11.19 19.59
C PRO A 92 0.32 10.24 20.72
N VAL A 93 -0.05 8.96 20.61
CA VAL A 93 0.20 7.91 21.61
C VAL A 93 0.70 6.64 20.94
N ARG A 94 1.54 5.90 21.67
CA ARG A 94 2.05 4.57 21.31
C ARG A 94 1.28 3.50 22.07
N ASP A 95 1.18 2.32 21.49
CA ASP A 95 0.54 1.13 22.08
C ASP A 95 -0.94 1.33 22.45
N GLU A 96 -1.61 2.29 21.78
CA GLU A 96 -3.01 2.60 21.96
C GLU A 96 -3.68 2.90 20.61
N PHE A 97 -4.98 2.62 20.52
CA PHE A 97 -5.80 2.95 19.35
C PHE A 97 -6.33 4.38 19.44
N VAL A 98 -5.97 5.18 18.45
CA VAL A 98 -6.52 6.53 18.21
C VAL A 98 -7.70 6.40 17.26
N LYS A 99 -8.84 6.98 17.64
CA LYS A 99 -10.02 7.04 16.77
C LYS A 99 -9.77 8.08 15.68
N VAL A 100 -10.01 7.70 14.42
CA VAL A 100 -9.82 8.56 13.24
C VAL A 100 -11.02 8.43 12.32
N ASN A 101 -11.40 9.50 11.63
CA ASN A 101 -12.51 9.47 10.70
C ASN A 101 -12.03 9.23 9.26
N LEU A 102 -12.07 7.97 8.82
CA LEU A 102 -11.70 7.62 7.45
C LEU A 102 -12.85 7.77 6.43
N GLY A 103 -14.05 8.17 6.88
CA GLY A 103 -15.20 8.44 6.01
C GLY A 103 -16.10 7.23 5.70
N TYR A 104 -15.71 6.02 6.08
CA TYR A 104 -16.49 4.79 5.86
C TYR A 104 -17.01 4.14 7.17
N GLY A 105 -16.79 4.78 8.32
CA GLY A 105 -17.18 4.27 9.64
C GLY A 105 -16.23 4.70 10.75
N PRO A 106 -16.46 4.24 12.00
CA PRO A 106 -15.57 4.49 13.12
C PRO A 106 -14.27 3.69 12.97
N SER A 107 -13.23 4.30 12.39
CA SER A 107 -11.93 3.68 12.21
C SER A 107 -10.99 3.97 13.39
N ARG A 108 -10.02 3.07 13.60
CA ARG A 108 -9.00 3.19 14.64
C ARG A 108 -7.63 2.89 14.07
N VAL A 109 -6.65 3.70 14.44
CA VAL A 109 -5.25 3.51 14.06
C VAL A 109 -4.39 3.51 15.31
N GLY A 110 -3.43 2.59 15.39
CA GLY A 110 -2.50 2.50 16.51
C GLY A 110 -1.16 1.97 16.07
N ALA A 111 -0.12 2.30 16.82
CA ALA A 111 1.23 1.79 16.61
C ALA A 111 1.64 0.96 17.83
N PHE A 112 1.88 -0.33 17.64
CA PHE A 112 2.18 -1.27 18.72
C PHE A 112 3.62 -1.78 18.61
N ALA A 113 4.34 -1.90 19.72
CA ALA A 113 5.67 -2.49 19.70
C ALA A 113 5.61 -3.95 19.21
N ALA A 114 6.40 -4.30 18.18
CA ALA A 114 6.51 -5.66 17.69
C ALA A 114 7.30 -6.51 18.71
N ALA A 115 6.64 -7.46 19.35
CA ALA A 115 7.32 -8.39 20.27
C ALA A 115 8.20 -9.37 19.47
N GLY A 116 9.52 -9.28 19.63
CA GLY A 116 10.47 -10.26 19.09
C GLY A 116 11.36 -9.78 17.94
N GLN A 117 11.34 -8.50 17.57
CA GLN A 117 12.33 -7.91 16.65
C GLN A 117 13.42 -7.16 17.44
N PRO A 118 14.72 -7.40 17.13
CA PRO A 118 15.84 -6.82 17.86
C PRO A 118 15.97 -5.30 17.67
N ASP A 119 15.45 -4.77 16.57
CA ASP A 119 15.16 -3.35 16.41
C ASP A 119 13.69 -3.13 16.79
N SER A 120 13.45 -2.38 17.87
CA SER A 120 12.13 -2.14 18.46
C SER A 120 11.24 -1.31 17.52
N GLY A 121 10.76 -1.94 16.45
CA GLY A 121 9.88 -1.35 15.45
C GLY A 121 8.44 -1.31 15.94
N TYR A 122 7.77 -0.18 15.71
CA TYR A 122 6.33 -0.09 15.87
C TYR A 122 5.62 -0.68 14.64
N GLU A 123 4.64 -1.55 14.88
CA GLU A 123 3.69 -2.05 13.90
C GLU A 123 2.48 -1.14 13.82
N LEU A 124 2.20 -0.65 12.61
CA LEU A 124 0.98 0.09 12.34
C LEU A 124 -0.18 -0.90 12.25
N ARG A 125 -1.24 -0.66 13.03
CA ARG A 125 -2.48 -1.43 13.02
C ARG A 125 -3.65 -0.50 12.76
N ILE A 126 -4.38 -0.78 11.68
CA ILE A 126 -5.58 -0.04 11.28
C ILE A 126 -6.76 -1.00 11.39
N VAL A 127 -7.85 -0.53 12.01
CA VAL A 127 -9.13 -1.23 12.12
C VAL A 127 -10.19 -0.32 11.52
N HIS A 128 -10.81 -0.75 10.42
CA HIS A 128 -11.85 0.00 9.70
C HIS A 128 -13.00 -0.91 9.26
#